data_AF-A0A7S3M775-F1
#
_entry.id   AF-A0A7S3M775-F1
#
_cell.length_a   1.000
_cell.length_b   1.000
_cell.length_c   1.000
_cell.angle_alpha   90.00
_cell.angle_beta   90.00
_cell.angle_gamma   90.00
#
_symmetry.space_group_name_H-M   'P 1'
#
loop_
_entity.id
_entity.type
_entity.pdbx_description
1 polymer ?
#
loop_
_entity_poly.entity_id
_entity_poly.type
_entity_poly.pdbx_seq_one_letter_code
_entity_poly.pdbx_strand_id
1 'polypeptide(L)'
;MEIAEKQEHSTAYIGSIETNPKMRQGHHSRPVRISAESVEKNIRQQRDLESQRQNLEVFAKENANLVSSAKAQSKIELQRRLTAQTICRNEQAFEENLKRNQYEQKFKELTISQNQALASEIDKDTADAERKRREIQQICEESPELRELERVLKIAYLNKERASQLEEKIAIANREQERIQAIEDQMEYDRIRAIRHESEKDHVKKAMFDDQRQVLQRQIDEKKQQLLAARRQMEEEKHMVDDIVARINAEDESNYRVRKEKQEATARMVKAFEEQRQRELAAARQAAKEEEERILSYNKGVEARNEGVAAKKQAKRDEEDRILAQIVEETERQRKEQEEFNELRDMLWEEELEAKRNEEARSRAQRAHQMRQEMMDANSRMMVTKEEMRRQEIENEARLVAIMRQKFAEDEARERAEEENRRQHKQQHMGAIARQRDERKYMYEKEREAEAAQREENAQREAYRLHVIQEARKRLLEEHAAKLEGYVPNKAFGNKEEYEHFQRAAAQAQYQQTQQRNHDQGQRPTNGRAIIY
;
A
#
# COMPACT_ATOMS: atom_id res chain seq x y z
N MET A 1 19.54 20.58 -68.66
CA MET A 1 20.50 20.29 -69.76
C MET A 1 19.71 20.33 -71.06
N GLU A 2 20.35 20.73 -72.16
CA GLU A 2 19.81 21.30 -73.43
C GLU A 2 19.56 22.81 -73.26
N ILE A 3 20.43 23.76 -73.64
CA ILE A 3 21.34 23.94 -74.79
C ILE A 3 20.63 23.90 -76.15
N ALA A 4 20.43 25.13 -76.68
CA ALA A 4 20.51 25.60 -78.08
C ALA A 4 19.49 25.01 -79.09
N GLU A 5 19.02 25.69 -80.14
CA GLU A 5 19.60 26.68 -81.06
C GLU A 5 18.45 27.59 -81.58
N LYS A 6 18.57 28.94 -81.62
CA LYS A 6 19.09 29.76 -82.74
C LYS A 6 18.65 29.27 -84.13
N GLN A 7 17.72 29.93 -84.83
CA GLN A 7 17.78 31.22 -85.56
C GLN A 7 17.93 31.04 -87.09
N GLU A 8 17.21 31.90 -87.82
CA GLU A 8 17.45 32.41 -89.18
C GLU A 8 16.95 31.57 -90.38
N HIS A 9 15.89 32.00 -91.08
CA HIS A 9 15.84 33.06 -92.11
C HIS A 9 16.82 32.87 -93.28
N SER A 10 16.32 32.38 -94.41
CA SER A 10 16.89 32.67 -95.72
C SER A 10 15.75 32.82 -96.74
N THR A 11 15.42 34.07 -96.99
CA THR A 11 14.64 34.57 -98.12
C THR A 11 15.43 34.32 -99.40
N ALA A 12 14.84 33.59 -100.35
CA ALA A 12 15.35 33.46 -101.70
C ALA A 12 15.20 34.83 -102.42
N TYR A 13 16.35 35.43 -102.71
CA TYR A 13 16.49 36.64 -103.51
C TYR A 13 16.36 36.30 -105.00
N ILE A 14 15.72 37.23 -105.71
CA ILE A 14 15.43 37.24 -107.14
C ILE A 14 16.73 37.47 -107.95
N GLY A 15 16.89 36.71 -109.03
CA GLY A 15 17.62 37.10 -110.24
C GLY A 15 16.82 36.56 -111.43
N SER A 16 15.92 37.35 -112.03
CA SER A 16 16.19 38.39 -113.03
C SER A 16 16.88 37.83 -114.27
N ILE A 17 16.18 37.93 -115.41
CA ILE A 17 16.66 38.29 -116.77
C ILE A 17 15.39 38.18 -117.63
N GLU A 18 14.68 39.30 -117.81
CA GLU A 18 14.86 40.19 -118.97
C GLU A 18 14.55 39.49 -120.29
N THR A 19 13.47 39.92 -120.94
CA THR A 19 13.58 40.44 -122.30
C THR A 19 12.61 41.60 -122.50
N ASN A 20 13.25 42.76 -122.57
CA ASN A 20 12.88 44.03 -123.21
C ASN A 20 12.56 43.81 -124.72
N PRO A 21 12.31 44.85 -125.54
CA PRO A 21 11.15 45.75 -125.65
C PRO A 21 10.55 45.71 -127.08
N LYS A 22 9.67 46.69 -127.37
CA LYS A 22 9.35 47.31 -128.68
C LYS A 22 7.99 46.92 -129.23
N MET A 23 7.02 47.84 -129.20
CA MET A 23 6.88 48.98 -130.14
C MET A 23 6.95 48.52 -131.60
N ARG A 24 5.77 48.39 -132.24
CA ARG A 24 5.48 48.66 -133.66
C ARG A 24 3.97 48.48 -133.84
N GLN A 25 3.15 49.50 -133.64
CA GLN A 25 2.87 50.57 -134.62
C GLN A 25 2.86 50.06 -136.08
N GLY A 26 1.64 49.88 -136.59
CA GLY A 26 1.23 50.33 -137.91
C GLY A 26 2.08 49.90 -139.11
N HIS A 27 1.81 48.71 -139.65
CA HIS A 27 1.81 48.55 -141.11
C HIS A 27 0.47 48.02 -141.57
N HIS A 28 -0.18 48.86 -142.36
CA HIS A 28 -1.40 48.62 -143.10
C HIS A 28 -1.09 47.56 -144.16
N SER A 29 -1.01 46.28 -143.79
CA SER A 29 -0.93 45.23 -144.81
C SER A 29 -2.30 45.13 -145.45
N ARG A 30 -2.32 45.46 -146.74
CA ARG A 30 -3.44 45.26 -147.66
C ARG A 30 -4.21 44.00 -147.27
N PRO A 31 -5.55 44.03 -147.25
CA PRO A 31 -6.34 42.85 -146.99
C PRO A 31 -5.98 41.80 -148.03
N VAL A 32 -5.07 40.88 -147.64
CA VAL A 32 -4.91 39.62 -148.34
C VAL A 32 -6.29 39.03 -148.27
N ARG A 33 -6.89 38.83 -149.42
CA ARG A 33 -8.15 38.10 -149.52
C ARG A 33 -7.86 36.68 -149.07
N ILE A 34 -7.85 36.44 -147.76
CA ILE A 34 -7.86 35.08 -147.23
C ILE A 34 -9.27 34.59 -147.53
N SER A 35 -9.34 33.63 -148.45
CA SER A 35 -10.58 32.93 -148.77
C SER A 35 -11.16 32.34 -147.49
N ALA A 36 -12.49 32.46 -147.33
CA ALA A 36 -13.23 31.89 -146.22
C ALA A 36 -12.83 30.42 -145.94
N GLU A 37 -12.48 29.69 -147.00
CA GLU A 37 -12.09 28.27 -146.90
C GLU A 37 -10.75 28.05 -146.17
N SER A 38 -9.77 28.94 -146.34
CA SER A 38 -8.48 28.82 -145.62
C SER A 38 -8.63 29.20 -144.15
N VAL A 39 -9.46 30.21 -143.86
CA VAL A 39 -9.81 30.58 -142.48
C VAL A 39 -10.55 29.43 -141.79
N GLU A 40 -11.55 28.83 -142.45
CA GLU A 40 -12.26 27.68 -141.89
C GLU A 40 -11.37 26.47 -141.66
N LYS A 41 -10.46 26.16 -142.59
CA LYS A 41 -9.53 25.03 -142.42
C LYS A 41 -8.58 25.25 -141.25
N ASN A 42 -8.06 26.47 -141.07
CA ASN A 42 -7.24 26.81 -139.92
C ASN A 42 -8.04 26.81 -138.61
N ILE A 43 -9.29 27.30 -138.61
CA ILE A 43 -10.16 27.24 -137.43
C ILE A 43 -10.46 25.78 -137.06
N ARG A 44 -10.72 24.90 -138.05
CA ARG A 44 -10.92 23.46 -137.80
C ARG A 44 -9.66 22.82 -137.23
N GLN A 45 -8.49 23.05 -137.81
CA GLN A 45 -7.23 22.53 -137.27
C GLN A 45 -6.93 23.06 -135.87
N GLN A 46 -7.23 24.34 -135.58
CA GLN A 46 -7.08 24.88 -134.23
C GLN A 46 -8.05 24.22 -133.25
N ARG A 47 -9.30 23.98 -133.63
CA ARG A 47 -10.26 23.24 -132.81
C ARG A 47 -9.82 21.79 -132.58
N ASP A 48 -9.26 21.14 -133.59
CA ASP A 48 -8.75 19.78 -133.47
C ASP A 48 -7.55 19.72 -132.52
N LEU A 49 -6.60 20.65 -132.65
CA LEU A 49 -5.46 20.78 -131.73
C LEU A 49 -5.91 21.16 -130.32
N GLU A 50 -6.90 22.04 -130.18
CA GLU A 50 -7.45 22.43 -128.88
C GLU A 50 -8.17 21.27 -128.21
N SER A 51 -8.94 20.48 -128.97
CA SER A 51 -9.53 19.22 -128.50
C SER A 51 -8.47 18.22 -128.03
N GLN A 52 -7.39 18.06 -128.81
CA GLN A 52 -6.25 17.21 -128.38
C GLN A 52 -5.57 17.73 -127.11
N ARG A 53 -5.37 19.05 -126.98
CA ARG A 53 -4.82 19.66 -125.77
C ARG A 53 -5.74 19.49 -124.57
N GLN A 54 -7.05 19.68 -124.75
CA GLN A 54 -8.04 19.44 -123.71
C GLN A 54 -8.03 17.97 -123.26
N ASN A 55 -7.95 17.02 -124.19
CA ASN A 55 -7.85 15.59 -123.86
C ASN A 55 -6.55 15.27 -123.09
N LEU A 56 -5.42 15.83 -123.50
CA LEU A 56 -4.16 15.68 -122.76
C LEU A 56 -4.21 16.35 -121.37
N GLU A 57 -4.89 17.48 -121.25
CA GLU A 57 -5.08 18.15 -119.97
C GLU A 57 -5.98 17.34 -119.03
N VAL A 58 -7.06 16.76 -119.55
CA VAL A 58 -7.91 15.83 -118.80
C VAL A 58 -7.10 14.61 -118.34
N PHE A 59 -6.32 14.00 -119.24
CA PHE A 59 -5.45 12.86 -118.88
C PHE A 59 -4.37 13.24 -117.85
N ALA A 60 -3.78 14.43 -117.97
CA ALA A 60 -2.80 14.93 -116.99
C ALA A 60 -3.45 15.17 -115.62
N LYS A 61 -4.67 15.73 -115.59
CA LYS A 61 -5.47 15.91 -114.37
C LYS A 61 -5.84 14.56 -113.75
N GLU A 62 -6.26 13.59 -114.55
CA GLU A 62 -6.58 12.24 -114.10
C GLU A 62 -5.34 11.55 -113.51
N ASN A 63 -4.19 11.61 -114.19
CA ASN A 63 -2.93 11.08 -113.64
C ASN A 63 -2.49 11.80 -112.37
N ALA A 64 -2.63 13.13 -112.30
CA ALA A 64 -2.35 13.88 -111.08
C ALA A 64 -3.27 13.46 -109.92
N ASN A 65 -4.55 13.22 -110.20
CA ASN A 65 -5.52 12.71 -109.23
C ASN A 65 -5.19 11.29 -108.77
N LEU A 66 -4.78 10.41 -109.69
CA LEU A 66 -4.35 9.04 -109.37
C LEU A 66 -3.10 9.04 -108.49
N VAL A 67 -2.10 9.86 -108.81
CA VAL A 67 -0.88 10.00 -107.98
C VAL A 67 -1.20 10.59 -106.61
N SER A 68 -2.09 11.60 -106.54
CA SER A 68 -2.55 12.16 -105.27
C SER A 68 -3.30 11.13 -104.43
N SER A 69 -4.20 10.35 -105.06
CA SER A 69 -4.93 9.25 -104.43
C SER A 69 -3.99 8.16 -103.91
N ALA A 70 -3.00 7.74 -104.71
CA ALA A 70 -1.99 6.77 -104.28
C ALA A 70 -1.14 7.28 -103.10
N LYS A 71 -0.76 8.56 -103.11
CA LYS A 71 -0.06 9.19 -101.96
C LYS A 71 -0.96 9.28 -100.72
N ALA A 72 -2.25 9.58 -100.89
CA ALA A 72 -3.22 9.60 -99.79
C ALA A 72 -3.44 8.19 -99.21
N GLN A 73 -3.54 7.16 -100.06
CA GLN A 73 -3.63 5.76 -99.64
C GLN A 73 -2.40 5.32 -98.84
N SER A 74 -1.19 5.64 -99.31
CA SER A 74 0.05 5.36 -98.57
C SER A 74 0.10 6.06 -97.20
N LYS A 75 -0.40 7.31 -97.11
CA LYS A 75 -0.54 8.02 -95.83
C LYS A 75 -1.57 7.37 -94.91
N ILE A 76 -2.71 6.93 -95.43
CA ILE A 76 -3.75 6.23 -94.66
C ILE A 76 -3.22 4.89 -94.15
N GLU A 77 -2.47 4.15 -94.95
CA GLU A 77 -1.83 2.89 -94.54
C GLU A 77 -0.81 3.13 -93.42
N LEU A 78 0.04 4.16 -93.55
CA LEU A 78 0.97 4.55 -92.49
C LEU A 78 0.22 4.94 -91.22
N GLN A 79 -0.85 5.74 -91.34
CA GLN A 79 -1.67 6.14 -90.20
C GLN A 79 -2.33 4.93 -89.54
N ARG A 80 -2.89 3.99 -90.31
CA ARG A 80 -3.46 2.73 -89.78
C ARG A 80 -2.41 1.91 -89.04
N ARG A 81 -1.20 1.81 -89.57
CA ARG A 81 -0.07 1.12 -88.92
C ARG A 81 0.31 1.79 -87.60
N LEU A 82 0.39 3.13 -87.58
CA LEU A 82 0.69 3.89 -86.37
C LEU A 82 -0.43 3.72 -85.34
N THR A 83 -1.70 3.80 -85.74
CA THR A 83 -2.85 3.58 -84.85
C THR A 83 -2.87 2.16 -84.30
N ALA A 84 -2.59 1.15 -85.11
CA ALA A 84 -2.47 -0.23 -84.63
C ALA A 84 -1.32 -0.36 -83.63
N GLN A 85 -0.17 0.26 -83.89
CA GLN A 85 0.96 0.26 -82.98
C GLN A 85 0.66 0.99 -81.65
N THR A 86 -0.07 2.11 -81.68
CA THR A 86 -0.48 2.82 -80.46
C THR A 86 -1.50 2.02 -79.67
N ILE A 87 -2.45 1.34 -80.31
CA ILE A 87 -3.39 0.43 -79.65
C ILE A 87 -2.62 -0.70 -78.94
N CYS A 88 -1.74 -1.41 -79.64
CA CYS A 88 -0.94 -2.48 -79.03
C CYS A 88 -0.10 -1.97 -77.85
N ARG A 89 0.51 -0.77 -77.97
CA ARG A 89 1.29 -0.16 -76.89
C ARG A 89 0.41 0.20 -75.69
N ASN A 90 -0.79 0.72 -75.93
CA ASN A 90 -1.73 1.08 -74.87
C ASN A 90 -2.27 -0.18 -74.17
N GLU A 91 -2.57 -1.25 -74.92
CA GLU A 91 -2.97 -2.55 -74.37
C GLU A 91 -1.88 -3.13 -73.48
N GLN A 92 -0.62 -3.12 -73.94
CA GLN A 92 0.52 -3.56 -73.12
C GLN A 92 0.67 -2.72 -71.84
N ALA A 93 0.59 -1.39 -71.94
CA ALA A 93 0.68 -0.52 -70.77
C ALA A 93 -0.50 -0.75 -69.79
N PHE A 94 -1.70 -1.02 -70.32
CA PHE A 94 -2.86 -1.35 -69.49
C PHE A 94 -2.67 -2.68 -68.76
N GLU A 95 -2.19 -3.72 -69.45
CA GLU A 95 -1.87 -5.01 -68.83
C GLU A 95 -0.79 -4.89 -67.74
N GLU A 96 0.27 -4.13 -68.00
CA GLU A 96 1.33 -3.88 -67.02
C GLU A 96 0.81 -3.16 -65.78
N ASN A 97 -0.03 -2.12 -65.98
CA ASN A 97 -0.67 -1.41 -64.88
C ASN A 97 -1.62 -2.32 -64.08
N LEU A 98 -2.39 -3.18 -64.76
CA LEU A 98 -3.26 -4.14 -64.08
C LEU A 98 -2.44 -5.13 -63.23
N LYS A 99 -1.37 -5.69 -63.80
CA LYS A 99 -0.45 -6.58 -63.08
C LYS A 99 0.16 -5.85 -61.88
N ARG A 100 0.64 -4.63 -62.06
CA ARG A 100 1.19 -3.80 -60.97
C ARG A 100 0.17 -3.54 -59.87
N ASN A 101 -1.05 -3.16 -60.21
CA ASN A 101 -2.12 -2.94 -59.24
C ASN A 101 -2.46 -4.22 -58.46
N GLN A 102 -2.49 -5.38 -59.13
CA GLN A 102 -2.70 -6.68 -58.46
C GLN A 102 -1.55 -7.02 -57.51
N TYR A 103 -0.30 -6.77 -57.90
CA TYR A 103 0.85 -6.94 -57.01
C TYR A 103 0.79 -5.98 -55.82
N GLU A 104 0.45 -4.71 -56.03
CA GLU A 104 0.31 -3.72 -54.97
C GLU A 104 -0.84 -4.07 -54.02
N GLN A 105 -1.97 -4.58 -54.52
CA GLN A 105 -3.07 -5.07 -53.68
C GLN A 105 -2.63 -6.25 -52.83
N LYS A 106 -2.02 -7.28 -53.42
CA LYS A 106 -1.50 -8.44 -52.68
C LYS A 106 -0.46 -8.03 -51.63
N PHE A 107 0.41 -7.08 -51.97
CA PHE A 107 1.41 -6.57 -51.04
C PHE A 107 0.76 -5.81 -49.87
N LYS A 108 -0.25 -4.98 -50.16
CA LYS A 108 -1.02 -4.27 -49.13
C LYS A 108 -1.78 -5.25 -48.23
N GLU A 109 -2.43 -6.26 -48.78
CA GLU A 109 -3.12 -7.31 -48.03
C GLU A 109 -2.17 -8.07 -47.12
N LEU A 110 -1.00 -8.48 -47.63
CA LEU A 110 0.04 -9.13 -46.82
C LEU A 110 0.52 -8.20 -45.68
N THR A 111 0.76 -6.93 -45.98
CA THR A 111 1.17 -5.93 -44.98
C THR A 111 0.10 -5.74 -43.90
N ILE A 112 -1.17 -5.65 -44.29
CA ILE A 112 -2.29 -5.54 -43.35
C ILE A 112 -2.39 -6.79 -42.49
N SER A 113 -2.29 -7.98 -43.09
CA SER A 113 -2.32 -9.25 -42.36
C SER A 113 -1.18 -9.36 -41.35
N GLN A 114 0.05 -8.99 -41.74
CA GLN A 114 1.20 -8.94 -40.83
C GLN A 114 1.01 -7.93 -39.71
N ASN A 115 0.54 -6.72 -40.02
CA ASN A 115 0.26 -5.70 -39.02
C ASN A 115 -0.86 -6.11 -38.06
N GLN A 116 -1.90 -6.80 -38.54
CA GLN A 116 -2.97 -7.34 -37.71
C GLN A 116 -2.45 -8.46 -36.79
N ALA A 117 -1.60 -9.34 -37.31
CA ALA A 117 -0.96 -10.38 -36.50
C ALA A 117 -0.08 -9.74 -35.40
N LEU A 118 0.77 -8.77 -35.76
CA LEU A 118 1.59 -8.03 -34.81
C LEU A 118 0.75 -7.28 -33.77
N ALA A 119 -0.31 -6.58 -34.19
CA ALA A 119 -1.21 -5.89 -33.27
C ALA A 119 -1.86 -6.88 -32.30
N SER A 120 -2.30 -8.04 -32.79
CA SER A 120 -2.91 -9.06 -31.92
C SER A 120 -1.92 -9.67 -30.92
N GLU A 121 -0.63 -9.82 -31.29
CA GLU A 121 0.40 -10.28 -30.35
C GLU A 121 0.74 -9.21 -29.31
N ILE A 122 0.82 -7.93 -29.71
CA ILE A 122 0.99 -6.82 -28.77
C ILE A 122 -0.19 -6.74 -27.79
N ASP A 123 -1.42 -6.91 -28.27
CA ASP A 123 -2.61 -6.91 -27.42
C ASP A 123 -2.61 -8.09 -26.43
N LYS A 124 -2.13 -9.27 -26.85
CA LYS A 124 -1.94 -10.42 -25.94
C LYS A 124 -0.87 -10.15 -24.89
N ASP A 125 0.29 -9.64 -25.30
CA ASP A 125 1.40 -9.32 -24.40
C ASP A 125 0.99 -8.26 -23.37
N THR A 126 0.26 -7.22 -23.80
CA THR A 126 -0.26 -6.19 -22.90
C THR A 126 -1.32 -6.75 -21.95
N ALA A 127 -2.26 -7.57 -22.44
CA ALA A 127 -3.24 -8.23 -21.58
C ALA A 127 -2.60 -9.18 -20.57
N ASP A 128 -1.56 -9.92 -20.95
CA ASP A 128 -0.80 -10.80 -20.06
C ASP A 128 0.02 -10.02 -19.03
N ALA A 129 0.63 -8.90 -19.44
CA ALA A 129 1.29 -7.99 -18.53
C ALA A 129 0.31 -7.37 -17.51
N GLU A 130 -0.89 -6.97 -17.95
CA GLU A 130 -1.94 -6.48 -17.05
C GLU A 130 -2.44 -7.57 -16.09
N ARG A 131 -2.65 -8.79 -16.58
CA ARG A 131 -3.03 -9.94 -15.73
C ARG A 131 -1.98 -10.20 -14.66
N LYS A 132 -0.70 -10.27 -15.05
CA LYS A 132 0.42 -10.44 -14.09
C LYS A 132 0.49 -9.30 -13.08
N ARG A 133 0.28 -8.04 -13.51
CA ARG A 133 0.24 -6.89 -12.60
C ARG A 133 -0.91 -6.99 -11.59
N ARG A 134 -2.12 -7.35 -12.05
CA ARG A 134 -3.29 -7.54 -11.17
C ARG A 134 -3.09 -8.72 -10.22
N GLU A 135 -2.50 -9.80 -10.69
CA GLU A 135 -2.15 -10.96 -9.86
C GLU A 135 -1.13 -10.58 -8.78
N ILE A 136 -0.06 -9.87 -9.13
CA ILE A 136 0.92 -9.35 -8.17
C ILE A 136 0.23 -8.42 -7.17
N GLN A 137 -0.63 -7.51 -7.63
CA GLN A 137 -1.38 -6.60 -6.75
C GLN A 137 -2.27 -7.39 -5.78
N GLN A 138 -3.02 -8.37 -6.27
CA GLN A 138 -3.88 -9.22 -5.45
C GLN A 138 -3.06 -10.00 -4.41
N ILE A 139 -1.95 -10.61 -4.81
CA ILE A 139 -1.03 -11.30 -3.89
C ILE A 139 -0.53 -10.34 -2.81
N CYS A 140 -0.21 -9.09 -3.18
CA CYS A 140 0.27 -8.08 -2.25
C CYS A 140 -0.82 -7.65 -1.24
N GLU A 141 -2.05 -7.43 -1.69
CA GLU A 141 -3.18 -6.99 -0.85
C GLU A 141 -3.70 -8.12 0.08
N GLU A 142 -3.71 -9.36 -0.42
CA GLU A 142 -4.12 -10.55 0.32
C GLU A 142 -3.07 -11.01 1.32
N SER A 143 -1.79 -10.66 1.12
CA SER A 143 -0.70 -11.10 2.00
C SER A 143 -0.81 -10.47 3.40
N PRO A 144 -0.93 -11.29 4.47
CA PRO A 144 -0.98 -10.78 5.84
C PRO A 144 0.36 -10.18 6.27
N GLU A 145 1.48 -10.66 5.72
CA GLU A 145 2.84 -10.22 6.07
C GLU A 145 3.08 -8.77 5.64
N LEU A 146 2.68 -8.41 4.43
CA LEU A 146 2.82 -7.03 3.93
C LEU A 146 1.93 -6.08 4.73
N ARG A 147 0.70 -6.50 5.06
CA ARG A 147 -0.21 -5.70 5.89
C ARG A 147 0.30 -5.50 7.32
N GLU A 148 0.99 -6.49 7.88
CA GLU A 148 1.66 -6.35 9.18
C GLU A 148 2.86 -5.41 9.08
N LEU A 149 3.69 -5.57 8.05
CA LEU A 149 4.81 -4.66 7.80
C LEU A 149 4.34 -3.21 7.63
N GLU A 150 3.30 -2.95 6.84
CA GLU A 150 2.70 -1.62 6.73
C GLU A 150 2.21 -1.07 8.06
N ARG A 151 1.58 -1.89 8.91
CA ARG A 151 1.16 -1.48 10.26
C ARG A 151 2.37 -1.10 11.11
N VAL A 152 3.44 -1.90 11.07
CA VAL A 152 4.69 -1.61 11.78
C VAL A 152 5.32 -0.31 11.27
N LEU A 153 5.35 -0.09 9.95
CA LEU A 153 5.85 1.15 9.34
C LEU A 153 4.98 2.37 9.70
N LYS A 154 3.65 2.23 9.75
CA LYS A 154 2.75 3.30 10.22
C LYS A 154 3.02 3.66 11.67
N ILE A 155 3.24 2.67 12.54
CA ILE A 155 3.63 2.91 13.94
C ILE A 155 4.98 3.64 14.00
N ALA A 156 5.93 3.28 13.14
CA ALA A 156 7.21 3.97 13.02
C ALA A 156 7.05 5.46 12.69
N TYR A 157 6.16 5.78 11.74
CA TYR A 157 5.83 7.17 11.40
C TYR A 157 5.22 7.93 12.58
N LEU A 158 4.26 7.33 13.28
CA LEU A 158 3.66 7.93 14.47
C LEU A 158 4.71 8.16 15.57
N ASN A 159 5.67 7.25 15.74
CA ASN A 159 6.75 7.43 16.72
C ASN A 159 7.71 8.55 16.30
N LYS A 160 8.05 8.66 15.02
CA LYS A 160 8.84 9.79 14.50
C LYS A 160 8.11 11.12 14.72
N GLU A 161 6.81 11.16 14.43
CA GLU A 161 5.98 12.34 14.64
C GLU A 161 5.89 12.72 16.12
N ARG A 162 5.66 11.74 17.01
CA ARG A 162 5.65 11.95 18.46
C ARG A 162 6.98 12.50 18.97
N ALA A 163 8.11 12.00 18.45
CA ALA A 163 9.42 12.53 18.81
C ALA A 163 9.57 13.98 18.37
N SER A 164 9.18 14.31 17.14
CA SER A 164 9.16 15.70 16.64
C SER A 164 8.26 16.62 17.47
N GLN A 165 7.08 16.14 17.88
CA GLN A 165 6.16 16.89 18.75
C GLN A 165 6.75 17.11 20.15
N LEU A 166 7.48 16.13 20.68
CA LEU A 166 8.15 16.25 21.97
C LEU A 166 9.30 17.25 21.90
N GLU A 167 10.10 17.22 20.83
CA GLU A 167 11.12 18.24 20.56
C GLU A 167 10.52 19.63 20.44
N GLU A 168 9.41 19.79 19.71
CA GLU A 168 8.69 21.05 19.59
C GLU A 168 8.16 21.52 20.95
N LYS A 169 7.56 20.63 21.74
CA LYS A 169 7.07 20.94 23.08
C LYS A 169 8.19 21.40 24.00
N ILE A 170 9.35 20.75 23.94
CA ILE A 170 10.54 21.17 24.70
C ILE A 170 11.00 22.56 24.23
N ALA A 171 11.06 22.79 22.92
CA ALA A 171 11.46 24.09 22.38
C ALA A 171 10.49 25.22 22.80
N ILE A 172 9.18 24.96 22.81
CA ILE A 172 8.16 25.90 23.30
C ILE A 172 8.32 26.13 24.81
N ALA A 173 8.53 25.07 25.59
CA ALA A 173 8.72 25.17 27.04
C ALA A 173 9.98 25.98 27.39
N ASN A 174 11.08 25.78 26.67
CA ASN A 174 12.31 26.55 26.84
C ASN A 174 12.08 28.03 26.53
N ARG A 175 11.37 28.35 25.43
CA ARG A 175 11.01 29.74 25.10
C ARG A 175 10.13 30.39 26.17
N GLU A 176 9.18 29.65 26.74
CA GLU A 176 8.35 30.17 27.82
C GLU A 176 9.16 30.35 29.11
N GLN A 177 10.09 29.45 29.41
CA GLN A 177 11.03 29.63 30.53
C GLN A 177 11.90 30.88 30.35
N GLU A 178 12.46 31.11 29.16
CA GLU A 178 13.20 32.33 28.84
C GLU A 178 12.32 33.59 29.03
N ARG A 179 11.04 33.52 28.63
CA ARG A 179 10.07 34.61 28.83
C ARG A 179 9.80 34.87 30.31
N ILE A 180 9.59 33.82 31.11
CA ILE A 180 9.37 33.95 32.57
C ILE A 180 10.62 34.53 33.24
N GLN A 181 11.81 34.03 32.91
CA GLN A 181 13.07 34.56 33.43
C GLN A 181 13.23 36.05 33.13
N ALA A 182 12.93 36.49 31.90
CA ALA A 182 12.98 37.90 31.54
C ALA A 182 11.99 38.77 32.37
N ILE A 183 10.81 38.23 32.70
CA ILE A 183 9.83 38.91 33.56
C ILE A 183 10.33 38.96 35.00
N GLU A 184 10.89 37.86 35.52
CA GLU A 184 11.46 37.79 36.87
C GLU A 184 12.61 38.78 37.04
N ASP A 185 13.54 38.84 36.08
CA ASP A 185 14.64 39.80 36.06
C ASP A 185 14.13 41.25 36.08
N GLN A 186 13.06 41.54 35.32
CA GLN A 186 12.45 42.87 35.30
C GLN A 186 11.76 43.21 36.63
N MET A 187 11.04 42.26 37.23
CA MET A 187 10.43 42.43 38.56
C MET A 187 11.48 42.63 39.65
N GLU A 188 12.59 41.88 39.60
CA GLU A 188 13.70 42.04 40.55
C GLU A 188 14.38 43.40 40.38
N TYR A 189 14.60 43.84 39.13
CA TYR A 189 15.12 45.17 38.83
C TYR A 189 14.22 46.27 39.43
N ASP A 190 12.91 46.20 39.21
CA ASP A 190 11.96 47.17 39.75
C ASP A 190 11.90 47.12 41.28
N ARG A 191 11.97 45.94 41.89
CA ARG A 191 12.08 45.77 43.35
C ARG A 191 13.33 46.43 43.90
N ILE A 192 14.50 46.16 43.32
CA ILE A 192 15.77 46.76 43.74
C ILE A 192 15.72 48.28 43.59
N ARG A 193 15.15 48.77 42.49
CA ARG A 193 14.95 50.20 42.24
C ARG A 193 14.05 50.84 43.29
N ALA A 194 12.95 50.20 43.67
CA ALA A 194 12.06 50.67 44.72
C ALA A 194 12.75 50.74 46.08
N ILE A 195 13.50 49.69 46.46
CA ILE A 195 14.29 49.65 47.69
C ILE A 195 15.34 50.76 47.71
N ARG A 196 16.05 50.98 46.59
CA ARG A 196 17.03 52.09 46.48
C ARG A 196 16.35 53.43 46.69
N HIS A 197 15.22 53.69 46.03
CA HIS A 197 14.49 54.94 46.18
C HIS A 197 13.94 55.16 47.60
N GLU A 198 13.49 54.10 48.27
CA GLU A 198 13.08 54.17 49.68
C GLU A 198 14.28 54.46 50.59
N SER A 199 15.42 53.79 50.37
CA SER A 199 16.65 54.05 51.10
C SER A 199 17.15 55.48 50.90
N GLU A 200 17.05 56.03 49.69
CA GLU A 200 17.39 57.42 49.39
C GLU A 200 16.47 58.39 50.13
N LYS A 201 15.15 58.14 50.16
CA LYS A 201 14.22 58.94 50.95
C LYS A 201 14.54 58.91 52.44
N ASP A 202 14.89 57.74 52.97
CA ASP A 202 15.27 57.61 54.37
C ASP A 202 16.62 58.27 54.67
N HIS A 203 17.57 58.23 53.74
CA HIS A 203 18.80 59.01 53.81
C HIS A 203 18.53 60.52 53.83
N VAL A 204 17.61 61.01 52.99
CA VAL A 204 17.22 62.44 52.97
C VAL A 204 16.53 62.83 54.28
N LYS A 205 15.59 62.03 54.79
CA LYS A 205 14.96 62.28 56.10
C LYS A 205 15.98 62.30 57.22
N LYS A 206 16.93 61.35 57.22
CA LYS A 206 17.99 61.28 58.23
C LYS A 206 18.89 62.51 58.19
N ALA A 207 19.29 62.96 57.00
CA ALA A 207 20.03 64.21 56.84
C ALA A 207 19.24 65.42 57.37
N MET A 208 17.94 65.50 57.07
CA MET A 208 17.07 66.55 57.62
C MET A 208 16.99 66.50 59.16
N PHE A 209 16.87 65.31 59.76
CA PHE A 209 16.86 65.17 61.22
C PHE A 209 18.21 65.51 61.84
N ASP A 210 19.33 65.17 61.19
CA ASP A 210 20.66 65.54 61.64
C ASP A 210 20.87 67.06 61.57
N ASP A 211 20.39 67.73 60.53
CA ASP A 211 20.40 69.20 60.42
C ASP A 211 19.53 69.85 61.50
N GLN A 212 18.31 69.34 61.73
CA GLN A 212 17.43 69.81 62.81
C GLN A 212 18.08 69.61 64.18
N ARG A 213 18.71 68.46 64.43
CA ARG A 213 19.45 68.17 65.66
C ARG A 213 20.61 69.15 65.84
N GLN A 214 21.35 69.48 64.79
CA GLN A 214 22.42 70.48 64.86
C GLN A 214 21.86 71.87 65.22
N VAL A 215 20.72 72.27 64.65
CA VAL A 215 20.07 73.55 65.00
C VAL A 215 19.62 73.57 66.46
N LEU A 216 18.96 72.50 66.93
CA LEU A 216 18.55 72.39 68.34
C LEU A 216 19.75 72.40 69.29
N GLN A 217 20.84 71.73 68.92
CA GLN A 217 22.07 71.74 69.71
C GLN A 217 22.66 73.15 69.82
N ARG A 218 22.69 73.90 68.71
CA ARG A 218 23.11 75.32 68.73
C ARG A 218 22.21 76.17 69.63
N GLN A 219 20.89 75.98 69.57
CA GLN A 219 19.94 76.68 70.45
C GLN A 219 20.15 76.35 71.94
N ILE A 220 20.44 75.09 72.26
CA ILE A 220 20.78 74.67 73.63
C ILE A 220 22.07 75.34 74.09
N ASP A 221 23.09 75.38 73.24
CA ASP A 221 24.37 76.00 73.58
C ASP A 221 24.26 77.52 73.71
N GLU A 222 23.47 78.19 72.86
CA GLU A 222 23.10 79.60 73.03
C GLU A 222 22.35 79.85 74.35
N LYS A 223 21.38 78.98 74.72
CA LYS A 223 20.67 79.07 75.99
C LYS A 223 21.57 78.83 77.19
N LYS A 224 22.53 77.90 77.09
CA LYS A 224 23.56 77.70 78.14
C LYS A 224 24.46 78.91 78.28
N GLN A 225 24.86 79.54 77.16
CA GLN A 225 25.65 80.78 77.20
C GLN A 225 24.86 81.93 77.83
N GLN A 226 23.58 82.08 77.50
CA GLN A 226 22.68 83.04 78.14
C GLN A 226 22.56 82.77 79.64
N LEU A 227 22.41 81.50 80.05
CA LEU A 227 22.35 81.11 81.45
C LEU A 227 23.67 81.40 82.19
N LEU A 228 24.82 81.15 81.57
CA LEU A 228 26.12 81.48 82.14
C LEU A 228 26.33 82.99 82.29
N ALA A 229 25.88 83.79 81.30
CA ALA A 229 25.92 85.24 81.39
C ALA A 229 25.01 85.77 82.51
N ALA A 230 23.77 85.27 82.60
CA ALA A 230 22.85 85.59 83.68
C ALA A 230 23.38 85.14 85.05
N ARG A 231 24.07 83.99 85.12
CA ARG A 231 24.73 83.54 86.35
C ARG A 231 25.86 84.48 86.77
N ARG A 232 26.66 85.00 85.83
CA ARG A 232 27.69 86.00 86.14
C ARG A 232 27.06 87.30 86.68
N GLN A 233 25.97 87.76 86.06
CA GLN A 233 25.23 88.93 86.56
C GLN A 233 24.63 88.67 87.95
N MET A 234 24.08 87.48 88.20
CA MET A 234 23.60 87.06 89.53
C MET A 234 24.74 86.98 90.55
N GLU A 235 25.95 86.57 90.16
CA GLU A 235 27.13 86.57 91.04
C GLU A 235 27.57 88.01 91.38
N GLU A 236 27.52 88.93 90.41
CA GLU A 236 27.75 90.37 90.62
C GLU A 236 26.68 91.00 91.53
N GLU A 237 25.40 90.71 91.29
CA GLU A 237 24.28 91.13 92.14
C GLU A 237 24.37 90.51 93.53
N LYS A 238 24.78 89.23 93.64
CA LYS A 238 24.99 88.58 94.92
C LYS A 238 26.09 89.26 95.71
N HIS A 239 27.22 89.63 95.10
CA HIS A 239 28.24 90.41 95.79
C HIS A 239 27.69 91.76 96.29
N MET A 240 26.85 92.43 95.50
CA MET A 240 26.19 93.66 95.92
C MET A 240 25.18 93.44 97.07
N VAL A 241 24.44 92.33 97.04
CA VAL A 241 23.50 91.94 98.10
C VAL A 241 24.25 91.50 99.36
N ASP A 242 25.36 90.79 99.23
CA ASP A 242 26.22 90.38 100.36
C ASP A 242 26.80 91.63 101.07
N ASP A 243 27.14 92.69 100.33
CA ASP A 243 27.54 93.99 100.91
C ASP A 243 26.40 94.69 101.66
N ILE A 244 25.15 94.53 101.20
CA ILE A 244 23.95 95.05 101.89
C ILE A 244 23.65 94.19 103.13
N VAL A 245 23.72 92.86 103.01
CA VAL A 245 23.47 91.90 104.09
C VAL A 245 24.55 91.99 105.16
N ALA A 246 25.80 92.24 104.82
CA ALA A 246 26.86 92.54 105.81
C ALA A 246 26.52 93.81 106.61
N ARG A 247 25.93 94.81 105.95
CA ARG A 247 25.44 96.04 106.60
C ARG A 247 24.25 95.76 107.52
N ILE A 248 23.31 94.91 107.10
CA ILE A 248 22.15 94.47 107.89
C ILE A 248 22.58 93.59 109.07
N ASN A 249 23.50 92.64 108.88
CA ASN A 249 23.96 91.75 109.94
C ASN A 249 24.71 92.51 111.05
N ALA A 250 25.44 93.58 110.72
CA ALA A 250 26.00 94.48 111.73
C ALA A 250 24.89 95.19 112.54
N GLU A 251 23.77 95.52 111.90
CA GLU A 251 22.57 96.08 112.53
C GLU A 251 21.79 95.02 113.33
N ASP A 252 21.74 93.78 112.86
CA ASP A 252 21.01 92.66 113.46
C ASP A 252 21.78 91.95 114.58
N GLU A 253 23.11 91.96 114.63
CA GLU A 253 23.85 91.52 115.83
C GLU A 253 23.52 92.37 117.05
N SER A 254 23.17 93.65 116.84
CA SER A 254 22.65 94.52 117.89
C SER A 254 21.25 94.09 118.35
N ASN A 255 20.41 93.58 117.44
CA ASN A 255 19.04 93.11 117.71
C ASN A 255 18.97 91.66 118.24
N TYR A 256 19.87 90.76 117.84
CA TYR A 256 19.87 89.34 118.23
C TYR A 256 20.14 89.15 119.74
N ARG A 257 20.97 90.01 120.34
CA ARG A 257 21.16 90.05 121.80
C ARG A 257 19.83 90.21 122.55
N VAL A 258 18.84 90.85 121.94
CA VAL A 258 17.51 91.12 122.54
C VAL A 258 16.51 89.96 122.33
N ARG A 259 16.70 89.08 121.34
CA ARG A 259 15.77 87.97 121.03
C ARG A 259 16.13 86.62 121.66
N LYS A 260 17.42 86.32 121.85
CA LYS A 260 17.88 85.03 122.43
C LYS A 260 17.27 84.76 123.81
N GLU A 261 17.01 85.80 124.59
CA GLU A 261 16.34 85.71 125.90
C GLU A 261 14.89 85.16 125.83
N LYS A 262 14.24 85.08 124.66
CA LYS A 262 12.81 84.73 124.53
C LYS A 262 12.50 83.35 123.95
N GLN A 263 13.44 82.65 123.32
CA GLN A 263 13.15 81.39 122.58
C GLN A 263 13.42 80.10 123.36
N GLU A 264 14.21 80.12 124.43
CA GLU A 264 14.48 78.91 125.23
C GLU A 264 13.21 78.36 125.93
N ALA A 265 12.10 79.10 125.92
CA ALA A 265 10.85 78.75 126.59
C ALA A 265 9.91 77.79 125.81
N THR A 266 9.94 77.71 124.47
CA THR A 266 8.86 77.04 123.68
C THR A 266 9.20 75.64 123.13
N ALA A 267 10.47 75.23 123.07
CA ALA A 267 10.88 74.00 122.38
C ALA A 267 10.51 72.67 123.09
N ARG A 268 10.03 72.68 124.34
CA ARG A 268 9.76 71.45 125.09
C ARG A 268 8.43 70.75 124.74
N MET A 269 7.55 71.38 123.95
CA MET A 269 6.15 70.96 123.83
C MET A 269 5.82 69.99 122.66
N VAL A 270 6.67 69.85 121.65
CA VAL A 270 6.30 69.20 120.36
C VAL A 270 6.60 67.68 120.28
N LYS A 271 7.47 67.12 121.12
CA LYS A 271 7.98 65.74 120.99
C LYS A 271 6.98 64.60 121.25
N ALA A 272 5.73 64.87 121.63
CA ALA A 272 4.81 63.83 122.13
C ALA A 272 3.84 63.21 121.09
N PHE A 273 3.81 63.65 119.82
CA PHE A 273 2.73 63.31 118.87
C PHE A 273 3.03 62.23 117.80
N GLU A 274 4.28 61.75 117.65
CA GLU A 274 4.69 60.94 116.48
C GLU A 274 4.46 59.41 116.60
N GLU A 275 4.27 58.83 117.80
CA GLU A 275 4.33 57.36 117.98
C GLU A 275 3.08 56.56 117.54
N GLN A 276 1.98 57.19 117.12
CA GLN A 276 0.68 56.50 116.94
C GLN A 276 0.41 55.93 115.51
N ARG A 277 1.21 56.27 114.49
CA ARG A 277 0.85 56.02 113.06
C ARG A 277 1.34 54.69 112.45
N GLN A 278 2.17 53.89 113.13
CA GLN A 278 2.82 52.72 112.53
C GLN A 278 2.02 51.40 112.51
N ARG A 279 0.83 51.31 113.13
CA ARG A 279 0.12 50.02 113.31
C ARG A 279 -0.83 49.60 112.18
N GLU A 280 -1.21 50.46 111.25
CA GLU A 280 -2.29 50.17 110.27
C GLU A 280 -1.83 49.49 108.96
N LEU A 281 -0.54 49.45 108.64
CA LEU A 281 -0.07 49.05 107.30
C LEU A 281 0.09 47.52 107.07
N ALA A 282 -0.01 46.66 108.10
CA ALA A 282 0.39 45.25 108.01
C ALA A 282 -0.71 44.26 107.54
N ALA A 283 -1.99 44.63 107.57
CA ALA A 283 -3.11 43.69 107.39
C ALA A 283 -3.50 43.37 105.92
N ALA A 284 -3.08 44.16 104.93
CA ALA A 284 -3.61 44.06 103.56
C ALA A 284 -2.96 42.97 102.66
N ARG A 285 -1.87 42.32 103.07
CA ARG A 285 -1.04 41.46 102.19
C ARG A 285 -1.42 39.97 102.11
N GLN A 286 -2.33 39.47 102.94
CA GLN A 286 -2.64 38.03 103.00
C GLN A 286 -3.79 37.55 102.09
N ALA A 287 -4.65 38.44 101.57
CA ALA A 287 -5.85 38.05 100.81
C ALA A 287 -5.61 37.67 99.33
N ALA A 288 -4.45 37.96 98.75
CA ALA A 288 -4.22 37.83 97.30
C ALA A 288 -3.70 36.45 96.82
N LYS A 289 -3.36 35.52 97.74
CA LYS A 289 -2.69 34.25 97.38
C LYS A 289 -3.63 33.07 97.14
N GLU A 290 -4.92 33.19 97.41
CA GLU A 290 -5.87 32.05 97.36
C GLU A 290 -6.63 31.90 96.02
N GLU A 291 -6.53 32.85 95.07
CA GLU A 291 -7.27 32.79 93.79
C GLU A 291 -6.55 32.03 92.65
N GLU A 292 -5.23 31.83 92.70
CA GLU A 292 -4.46 31.28 91.57
C GLU A 292 -4.47 29.74 91.45
N GLU A 293 -4.88 28.99 92.48
CA GLU A 293 -4.82 27.51 92.47
C GLU A 293 -6.00 26.82 91.74
N ARG A 294 -7.06 27.55 91.35
CA ARG A 294 -8.28 26.96 90.72
C ARG A 294 -8.21 26.75 89.20
N ILE A 295 -7.24 27.32 88.49
CA ILE A 295 -7.24 27.35 87.00
C ILE A 295 -6.41 26.19 86.39
N LEU A 296 -5.68 25.41 87.19
CA LEU A 296 -4.78 24.34 86.70
C LEU A 296 -5.42 22.94 86.56
N SER A 297 -6.65 22.70 87.02
CA SER A 297 -7.26 21.36 87.05
C SER A 297 -8.08 20.98 85.80
N TYR A 298 -8.40 21.91 84.90
CA TYR A 298 -9.35 21.67 83.80
C TYR A 298 -8.70 21.18 82.49
N ASN A 299 -7.41 21.42 82.25
CA ASN A 299 -6.74 21.10 80.98
C ASN A 299 -6.12 19.70 80.88
N LYS A 300 -6.29 18.82 81.88
CA LYS A 300 -5.78 17.43 81.85
C LYS A 300 -6.80 16.38 81.38
N GLY A 301 -7.99 16.79 80.93
CA GLY A 301 -9.10 15.87 80.59
C GLY A 301 -9.37 15.60 79.10
N VAL A 302 -8.79 16.37 78.17
CA VAL A 302 -9.25 16.39 76.76
C VAL A 302 -8.32 15.66 75.78
N GLU A 303 -7.07 15.36 76.14
CA GLU A 303 -6.11 14.69 75.24
C GLU A 303 -6.05 13.15 75.39
N ALA A 304 -6.82 12.54 76.29
CA ALA A 304 -6.87 11.09 76.50
C ALA A 304 -7.97 10.36 75.69
N ARG A 305 -8.59 11.01 74.69
CA ARG A 305 -9.77 10.47 73.98
C ARG A 305 -9.59 10.17 72.48
N ASN A 306 -8.47 10.50 71.84
CA ASN A 306 -8.38 10.46 70.37
C ASN A 306 -7.16 9.76 69.73
N GLU A 307 -6.49 8.83 70.41
CA GLU A 307 -5.44 8.00 69.79
C GLU A 307 -5.62 6.51 70.13
N GLY A 308 -6.78 5.97 69.72
CA GLY A 308 -7.20 4.58 69.91
C GLY A 308 -7.77 3.93 68.65
N VAL A 309 -7.28 4.37 67.49
CA VAL A 309 -6.93 3.54 66.31
C VAL A 309 -7.85 2.32 66.15
N ALA A 310 -8.78 2.34 65.21
CA ALA A 310 -8.49 2.11 63.78
C ALA A 310 -7.74 0.79 63.45
N ALA A 311 -7.43 -0.06 64.44
CA ALA A 311 -6.78 -1.37 64.29
C ALA A 311 -7.74 -2.57 64.47
N LYS A 312 -8.99 -2.35 64.91
CA LYS A 312 -9.97 -3.43 65.16
C LYS A 312 -11.04 -3.62 64.08
N LYS A 313 -10.97 -2.92 62.95
CA LYS A 313 -11.99 -2.99 61.88
C LYS A 313 -11.53 -3.68 60.58
N GLN A 314 -10.23 -3.97 60.44
CA GLN A 314 -9.66 -4.71 59.30
C GLN A 314 -9.66 -6.24 59.50
N ALA A 315 -9.73 -6.74 60.74
CA ALA A 315 -9.72 -8.18 61.02
C ALA A 315 -11.05 -8.93 60.74
N LYS A 316 -12.11 -8.25 60.30
CA LYS A 316 -13.43 -8.85 59.99
C LYS A 316 -13.64 -9.17 58.51
N ARG A 317 -12.71 -8.82 57.61
CA ARG A 317 -12.84 -9.06 56.16
C ARG A 317 -12.14 -10.33 55.67
N ASP A 318 -11.21 -10.88 56.44
CA ASP A 318 -10.39 -12.02 56.01
C ASP A 318 -10.97 -13.40 56.41
N GLU A 319 -12.12 -13.44 57.10
CA GLU A 319 -12.83 -14.68 57.48
C GLU A 319 -13.93 -15.10 56.48
N GLU A 320 -14.43 -14.19 55.63
CA GLU A 320 -15.51 -14.47 54.67
C GLU A 320 -15.00 -15.14 53.36
N ASP A 321 -13.74 -14.91 52.98
CA ASP A 321 -13.12 -15.51 51.78
C ASP A 321 -12.72 -16.98 51.93
N ARG A 322 -12.74 -17.55 53.15
CA ARG A 322 -12.42 -18.97 53.39
C ARG A 322 -13.58 -19.94 53.14
N ILE A 323 -14.82 -19.46 53.14
CA ILE A 323 -16.02 -20.31 53.00
C ILE A 323 -16.35 -20.58 51.51
N LEU A 324 -15.89 -19.73 50.60
CA LEU A 324 -16.12 -19.88 49.16
C LEU A 324 -15.23 -20.94 48.49
N ALA A 325 -14.10 -21.31 49.13
CA ALA A 325 -13.12 -22.26 48.58
C ALA A 325 -13.50 -23.75 48.82
N GLN A 326 -14.36 -24.05 49.79
CA GLN A 326 -14.71 -25.45 50.15
C GLN A 326 -15.85 -26.04 49.29
N ILE A 327 -16.63 -25.21 48.57
CA ILE A 327 -17.80 -25.66 47.79
C ILE A 327 -17.41 -26.17 46.38
N VAL A 328 -16.21 -25.82 45.89
CA VAL A 328 -15.76 -26.18 44.53
C VAL A 328 -15.17 -27.60 44.46
N GLU A 329 -14.59 -28.11 45.56
CA GLU A 329 -13.92 -29.41 45.61
C GLU A 329 -14.89 -30.60 45.79
N GLU A 330 -16.09 -30.37 46.33
CA GLU A 330 -17.10 -31.41 46.60
C GLU A 330 -17.88 -31.84 45.34
N THR A 331 -17.89 -31.03 44.28
CA THR A 331 -18.68 -31.27 43.05
C THR A 331 -17.96 -32.10 41.99
N GLU A 332 -16.63 -32.19 42.02
CA GLU A 332 -15.86 -32.99 41.04
C GLU A 332 -15.69 -34.46 41.44
N ARG A 333 -15.95 -34.82 42.70
CA ARG A 333 -15.80 -36.18 43.22
C ARG A 333 -17.00 -37.10 42.93
N GLN A 334 -18.21 -36.56 42.82
CA GLN A 334 -19.43 -37.35 42.55
C GLN A 334 -19.60 -37.77 41.07
N ARG A 335 -18.79 -37.23 40.15
CA ARG A 335 -18.89 -37.50 38.71
C ARG A 335 -18.05 -38.69 38.23
N LYS A 336 -17.10 -39.17 39.05
CA LYS A 336 -16.19 -40.28 38.71
C LYS A 336 -16.67 -41.66 39.21
N GLU A 337 -17.65 -41.72 40.12
CA GLU A 337 -18.20 -42.99 40.66
C GLU A 337 -19.33 -43.61 39.79
N GLN A 338 -19.82 -42.91 38.75
CA GLN A 338 -20.90 -43.43 37.86
C GLN A 338 -20.40 -44.14 36.60
N GLU A 339 -19.10 -44.04 36.28
CA GLU A 339 -18.52 -44.65 35.07
C GLU A 339 -18.10 -46.12 35.30
N GLU A 340 -17.91 -46.55 36.55
CA GLU A 340 -17.48 -47.91 36.90
C GLU A 340 -18.64 -48.96 36.94
N PHE A 341 -19.91 -48.55 36.82
CA PHE A 341 -21.07 -49.45 36.89
C PHE A 341 -21.42 -50.15 35.56
N ASN A 342 -20.86 -49.71 34.42
CA ASN A 342 -21.23 -50.23 33.09
C ASN A 342 -20.37 -51.40 32.58
N GLU A 343 -19.29 -51.78 33.28
CA GLU A 343 -18.36 -52.84 32.82
C GLU A 343 -18.68 -54.26 33.35
N LEU A 344 -19.70 -54.45 34.19
CA LEU A 344 -20.03 -55.75 34.81
C LEU A 344 -21.25 -56.49 34.21
N ARG A 345 -21.73 -56.10 33.02
CA ARG A 345 -22.92 -56.70 32.36
C ARG A 345 -22.59 -57.78 31.31
N ASP A 346 -21.34 -57.92 30.87
CA ASP A 346 -20.99 -58.69 29.66
C ASP A 346 -20.48 -60.14 29.88
N MET A 347 -20.63 -60.74 31.07
CA MET A 347 -20.02 -62.06 31.41
C MET A 347 -20.98 -63.27 31.57
N LEU A 348 -22.27 -63.20 31.16
CA LEU A 348 -23.27 -64.27 31.40
C LEU A 348 -23.74 -65.07 30.15
N TRP A 349 -23.04 -64.99 29.01
CA TRP A 349 -23.47 -65.57 27.71
C TRP A 349 -22.99 -67.02 27.45
N GLU A 350 -22.14 -67.62 28.30
CA GLU A 350 -21.38 -68.83 27.90
C GLU A 350 -21.90 -70.22 28.36
N GLU A 351 -22.98 -70.37 29.15
CA GLU A 351 -23.33 -71.69 29.77
C GLU A 351 -24.45 -72.55 29.13
N GLU A 352 -25.19 -72.16 28.08
CA GLU A 352 -26.41 -72.90 27.65
C GLU A 352 -26.24 -74.00 26.54
N LEU A 353 -25.07 -74.28 25.97
CA LEU A 353 -24.95 -75.03 24.70
C LEU A 353 -24.90 -76.59 24.77
N GLU A 354 -24.74 -77.24 25.94
CA GLU A 354 -24.21 -78.63 25.97
C GLU A 354 -25.24 -79.81 25.97
N ALA A 355 -26.56 -79.61 25.98
CA ALA A 355 -27.51 -80.68 26.33
C ALA A 355 -28.13 -81.59 25.19
N LYS A 356 -27.90 -81.39 23.89
CA LYS A 356 -28.82 -81.89 22.82
C LYS A 356 -28.49 -83.20 22.04
N ARG A 357 -27.52 -84.04 22.42
CA ARG A 357 -26.96 -85.10 21.52
C ARG A 357 -27.38 -86.58 21.71
N ASN A 358 -28.19 -86.98 22.69
CA ASN A 358 -28.23 -88.39 23.13
C ASN A 358 -29.38 -89.33 22.62
N GLU A 359 -30.31 -88.97 21.71
CA GLU A 359 -31.62 -89.69 21.59
C GLU A 359 -31.88 -90.63 20.37
N GLU A 360 -31.09 -90.69 19.29
CA GLU A 360 -31.55 -91.23 17.96
C GLU A 360 -31.36 -92.74 17.61
N ALA A 361 -30.84 -93.63 18.47
CA ALA A 361 -30.23 -94.90 17.97
C ALA A 361 -31.09 -96.19 17.77
N ARG A 362 -32.41 -96.29 18.05
CA ARG A 362 -33.06 -97.61 18.35
C ARG A 362 -33.99 -98.37 17.33
N SER A 363 -34.38 -97.91 16.12
CA SER A 363 -35.63 -98.43 15.44
C SER A 363 -35.61 -99.47 14.27
N ARG A 364 -34.51 -100.16 13.87
CA ARG A 364 -34.40 -100.72 12.49
C ARG A 364 -34.68 -102.20 12.15
N ALA A 365 -35.00 -103.14 13.06
CA ALA A 365 -34.68 -104.57 12.81
C ALA A 365 -35.71 -105.55 12.14
N GLN A 366 -36.99 -105.26 11.82
CA GLN A 366 -38.02 -106.34 11.74
C GLN A 366 -38.63 -106.84 10.39
N ARG A 367 -38.34 -106.33 9.17
CA ARG A 367 -39.24 -106.50 7.98
C ARG A 367 -39.02 -107.66 6.96
N ALA A 368 -38.27 -108.73 7.20
CA ALA A 368 -37.62 -109.45 6.07
C ALA A 368 -38.21 -110.77 5.46
N HIS A 369 -39.24 -111.45 5.99
CA HIS A 369 -39.36 -112.92 5.73
C HIS A 369 -40.35 -113.41 4.63
N GLN A 370 -41.50 -112.79 4.36
CA GLN A 370 -42.67 -113.49 3.77
C GLN A 370 -42.69 -113.73 2.24
N MET A 371 -41.62 -113.45 1.52
CA MET A 371 -41.67 -113.12 0.10
C MET A 371 -41.46 -114.29 -0.92
N ARG A 372 -41.50 -115.58 -0.53
CA ARG A 372 -40.73 -116.62 -1.26
C ARG A 372 -41.44 -117.59 -2.24
N GLN A 373 -42.77 -117.76 -2.23
CA GLN A 373 -43.41 -118.96 -2.81
C GLN A 373 -44.27 -118.76 -4.07
N GLU A 374 -44.74 -117.57 -4.41
CA GLU A 374 -45.54 -117.26 -5.62
C GLU A 374 -44.75 -117.37 -6.94
N MET A 375 -43.66 -118.14 -6.94
CA MET A 375 -42.54 -117.99 -7.84
C MET A 375 -42.46 -119.06 -8.94
N MET A 376 -43.07 -120.24 -8.78
CA MET A 376 -42.76 -121.40 -9.66
C MET A 376 -43.65 -121.56 -10.90
N ASP A 377 -44.98 -121.38 -10.82
CA ASP A 377 -45.90 -121.70 -11.93
C ASP A 377 -45.96 -120.61 -13.03
N ALA A 378 -45.51 -119.40 -12.72
CA ALA A 378 -45.28 -118.34 -13.72
C ALA A 378 -44.22 -118.72 -14.78
N ASN A 379 -43.49 -119.82 -14.60
CA ASN A 379 -42.23 -120.10 -15.31
C ASN A 379 -42.41 -120.77 -16.69
N SER A 380 -43.45 -121.58 -16.97
CA SER A 380 -43.54 -122.36 -18.22
C SER A 380 -44.18 -121.60 -19.40
N ARG A 381 -45.30 -120.91 -19.18
CA ARG A 381 -45.93 -120.00 -20.16
C ARG A 381 -45.04 -118.79 -20.47
N MET A 382 -44.15 -118.47 -19.54
CA MET A 382 -43.07 -117.53 -19.76
C MET A 382 -42.10 -118.01 -20.85
N MET A 383 -41.83 -119.31 -21.05
CA MET A 383 -40.73 -119.73 -21.94
C MET A 383 -41.00 -119.50 -23.44
N VAL A 384 -42.23 -119.72 -23.92
CA VAL A 384 -42.60 -119.54 -25.35
C VAL A 384 -42.76 -118.06 -25.68
N THR A 385 -43.44 -117.30 -24.81
CA THR A 385 -43.50 -115.84 -24.92
C THR A 385 -42.09 -115.25 -24.84
N LYS A 386 -41.20 -115.80 -24.01
CA LYS A 386 -39.78 -115.43 -23.93
C LYS A 386 -38.96 -115.76 -25.19
N GLU A 387 -39.42 -116.57 -26.12
CA GLU A 387 -38.66 -116.87 -27.35
C GLU A 387 -39.03 -115.96 -28.52
N GLU A 388 -40.32 -115.64 -28.68
CA GLU A 388 -40.80 -114.61 -29.61
C GLU A 388 -40.45 -113.20 -29.12
N MET A 389 -40.57 -112.96 -27.82
CA MET A 389 -40.05 -111.74 -27.19
C MET A 389 -38.54 -111.66 -27.40
N ARG A 390 -37.75 -112.75 -27.26
CA ARG A 390 -36.30 -112.71 -27.53
C ARG A 390 -35.94 -112.29 -28.95
N ARG A 391 -36.72 -112.69 -29.97
CA ARG A 391 -36.46 -112.27 -31.36
C ARG A 391 -36.78 -110.80 -31.59
N GLN A 392 -37.93 -110.33 -31.12
CA GLN A 392 -38.30 -108.92 -31.18
C GLN A 392 -37.37 -108.06 -30.30
N GLU A 393 -36.92 -108.60 -29.17
CA GLU A 393 -35.92 -108.01 -28.28
C GLU A 393 -34.58 -107.87 -28.98
N ILE A 394 -34.08 -108.88 -29.72
CA ILE A 394 -32.82 -108.77 -30.46
C ILE A 394 -32.88 -107.69 -31.55
N GLU A 395 -34.01 -107.59 -32.29
CA GLU A 395 -34.16 -106.59 -33.35
C GLU A 395 -34.37 -105.18 -32.76
N ASN A 396 -35.15 -105.07 -31.70
CA ASN A 396 -35.32 -103.82 -30.95
C ASN A 396 -34.03 -103.44 -30.21
N GLU A 397 -33.24 -104.40 -29.72
CA GLU A 397 -31.93 -104.20 -29.08
C GLU A 397 -30.90 -103.76 -30.11
N ALA A 398 -30.89 -104.30 -31.33
CA ALA A 398 -30.04 -103.81 -32.41
C ALA A 398 -30.39 -102.37 -32.81
N ARG A 399 -31.69 -102.04 -32.95
CA ARG A 399 -32.15 -100.66 -33.19
C ARG A 399 -31.85 -99.73 -32.03
N LEU A 400 -32.04 -100.20 -30.80
CA LEU A 400 -31.76 -99.45 -29.58
C LEU A 400 -30.26 -99.23 -29.43
N VAL A 401 -29.41 -100.23 -29.69
CA VAL A 401 -27.94 -100.09 -29.67
C VAL A 401 -27.47 -99.12 -30.76
N ALA A 402 -28.09 -99.13 -31.94
CA ALA A 402 -27.78 -98.15 -32.99
C ALA A 402 -28.17 -96.72 -32.58
N ILE A 403 -29.39 -96.53 -32.05
CA ILE A 403 -29.87 -95.23 -31.54
C ILE A 403 -29.05 -94.79 -30.32
N MET A 404 -28.65 -95.71 -29.45
CA MET A 404 -27.84 -95.43 -28.27
C MET A 404 -26.41 -95.08 -28.65
N ARG A 405 -25.80 -95.77 -29.62
CA ARG A 405 -24.48 -95.39 -30.16
C ARG A 405 -24.52 -94.01 -30.80
N GLN A 406 -25.58 -93.70 -31.55
CA GLN A 406 -25.75 -92.37 -32.14
C GLN A 406 -25.98 -91.31 -31.06
N LYS A 407 -26.84 -91.57 -30.06
CA LYS A 407 -27.03 -90.67 -28.91
C LYS A 407 -25.75 -90.47 -28.11
N PHE A 408 -24.99 -91.52 -27.84
CA PHE A 408 -23.71 -91.41 -27.14
C PHE A 408 -22.69 -90.60 -27.95
N ALA A 409 -22.63 -90.77 -29.27
CA ALA A 409 -21.76 -89.95 -30.12
C ALA A 409 -22.22 -88.47 -30.17
N GLU A 410 -23.53 -88.21 -30.21
CA GLU A 410 -24.11 -86.87 -30.15
C GLU A 410 -23.92 -86.22 -28.77
N ASP A 411 -24.07 -86.99 -27.70
CA ASP A 411 -23.86 -86.54 -26.32
C ASP A 411 -22.38 -86.30 -26.03
N GLU A 412 -21.46 -87.15 -26.52
CA GLU A 412 -20.02 -86.94 -26.42
C GLU A 412 -19.55 -85.72 -27.24
N ALA A 413 -20.13 -85.51 -28.43
CA ALA A 413 -19.87 -84.30 -29.21
C ALA A 413 -20.42 -83.04 -28.53
N ARG A 414 -21.61 -83.14 -27.92
CA ARG A 414 -22.22 -82.04 -27.14
C ARG A 414 -21.41 -81.73 -25.89
N GLU A 415 -20.95 -82.74 -25.16
CA GLU A 415 -20.14 -82.58 -23.95
C GLU A 415 -18.78 -81.95 -24.29
N ARG A 416 -18.12 -82.37 -25.37
CA ARG A 416 -16.89 -81.72 -25.86
C ARG A 416 -17.12 -80.25 -26.24
N ALA A 417 -18.21 -79.95 -26.95
CA ALA A 417 -18.56 -78.57 -27.30
C ALA A 417 -18.91 -77.72 -26.06
N GLU A 418 -19.62 -78.29 -25.07
CA GLU A 418 -19.92 -77.63 -23.80
C GLU A 418 -18.66 -77.41 -22.96
N GLU A 419 -17.72 -78.35 -22.95
CA GLU A 419 -16.44 -78.21 -22.28
C GLU A 419 -15.56 -77.14 -22.93
N GLU A 420 -15.49 -77.11 -24.27
CA GLU A 420 -14.84 -76.04 -25.01
C GLU A 420 -15.49 -74.68 -24.74
N ASN A 421 -16.82 -74.59 -24.74
CA ASN A 421 -17.54 -73.36 -24.41
C ASN A 421 -17.29 -72.92 -22.97
N ARG A 422 -17.29 -73.84 -21.99
CA ARG A 422 -16.92 -73.54 -20.60
C ARG A 422 -15.49 -73.02 -20.50
N ARG A 423 -14.56 -73.60 -21.25
CA ARG A 423 -13.16 -73.16 -21.30
C ARG A 423 -13.05 -71.76 -21.93
N GLN A 424 -13.73 -71.51 -23.04
CA GLN A 424 -13.78 -70.21 -23.70
C GLN A 424 -14.40 -69.14 -22.80
N HIS A 425 -15.53 -69.41 -22.15
CA HIS A 425 -16.15 -68.47 -21.21
C HIS A 425 -15.26 -68.17 -20.00
N LYS A 426 -14.57 -69.17 -19.44
CA LYS A 426 -13.57 -68.96 -18.38
C LYS A 426 -12.41 -68.09 -18.87
N GLN A 427 -11.90 -68.32 -20.07
CA GLN A 427 -10.83 -67.50 -20.67
C GLN A 427 -11.29 -66.06 -20.93
N GLN A 428 -12.49 -65.87 -21.47
CA GLN A 428 -13.09 -64.56 -21.68
C GLN A 428 -13.30 -63.81 -20.36
N HIS A 429 -13.79 -64.51 -19.32
CA HIS A 429 -13.98 -63.94 -17.99
C HIS A 429 -12.64 -63.59 -17.32
N MET A 430 -11.63 -64.47 -17.39
CA MET A 430 -10.27 -64.15 -16.95
C MET A 430 -9.69 -62.95 -17.70
N GLY A 431 -9.87 -62.87 -19.02
CA GLY A 431 -9.42 -61.74 -19.83
C GLY A 431 -10.17 -60.44 -19.50
N ALA A 432 -11.46 -60.52 -19.14
CA ALA A 432 -12.23 -59.37 -18.67
C ALA A 432 -11.76 -58.88 -17.30
N ILE A 433 -11.47 -59.80 -16.36
CA ILE A 433 -10.90 -59.45 -15.04
C ILE A 433 -9.51 -58.83 -15.21
N ALA A 434 -8.66 -59.38 -16.09
CA ALA A 434 -7.34 -58.83 -16.38
C ALA A 434 -7.46 -57.40 -16.93
N ARG A 435 -8.34 -57.18 -17.91
CA ARG A 435 -8.65 -55.83 -18.43
C ARG A 435 -9.15 -54.88 -17.35
N GLN A 436 -10.11 -55.29 -16.52
CA GLN A 436 -10.57 -54.47 -15.39
C GLN A 436 -9.49 -54.20 -14.34
N ARG A 437 -8.51 -55.09 -14.18
CA ARG A 437 -7.36 -54.88 -13.29
C ARG A 437 -6.40 -53.87 -13.88
N ASP A 438 -6.11 -53.98 -15.17
CA ASP A 438 -5.19 -53.09 -15.87
C ASP A 438 -5.81 -51.69 -16.04
N GLU A 439 -7.11 -51.59 -16.31
CA GLU A 439 -7.88 -50.34 -16.30
C GLU A 439 -7.84 -49.68 -14.92
N ARG A 440 -8.08 -50.43 -13.83
CA ARG A 440 -7.97 -49.88 -12.47
C ARG A 440 -6.56 -49.40 -12.13
N LYS A 441 -5.54 -50.15 -12.53
CA LYS A 441 -4.14 -49.73 -12.36
C LYS A 441 -3.83 -48.46 -13.15
N TYR A 442 -4.23 -48.41 -14.42
CA TYR A 442 -4.05 -47.24 -15.27
C TYR A 442 -4.78 -46.01 -14.70
N MET A 443 -6.01 -46.16 -14.22
CA MET A 443 -6.75 -45.07 -13.58
C MET A 443 -6.07 -44.58 -12.32
N TYR A 444 -5.57 -45.50 -11.47
CA TYR A 444 -4.82 -45.14 -10.25
C TYR A 444 -3.49 -44.46 -10.57
N GLU A 445 -2.74 -44.96 -11.55
CA GLU A 445 -1.48 -44.34 -12.00
C GLU A 445 -1.73 -42.94 -12.55
N LYS A 446 -2.77 -42.78 -13.39
CA LYS A 446 -3.19 -41.48 -13.93
C LYS A 446 -3.64 -40.51 -12.84
N GLU A 447 -4.38 -40.97 -11.84
CA GLU A 447 -4.81 -40.16 -10.70
C GLU A 447 -3.62 -39.74 -9.83
N ARG A 448 -2.67 -40.66 -9.59
CA ARG A 448 -1.42 -40.36 -8.87
C ARG A 448 -0.56 -39.36 -9.62
N GLU A 449 -0.43 -39.49 -10.93
CA GLU A 449 0.29 -38.52 -11.77
C GLU A 449 -0.42 -37.16 -11.78
N ALA A 450 -1.74 -37.13 -11.85
CA ALA A 450 -2.52 -35.89 -11.76
C ALA A 450 -2.36 -35.21 -10.39
N GLU A 451 -2.40 -35.98 -9.30
CA GLU A 451 -2.18 -35.47 -7.94
C GLU A 451 -0.75 -34.95 -7.75
N ALA A 452 0.25 -35.68 -8.27
CA ALA A 452 1.64 -35.25 -8.25
C ALA A 452 1.85 -33.95 -9.05
N ALA A 453 1.29 -33.86 -10.26
CA ALA A 453 1.34 -32.66 -11.09
C ALA A 453 0.63 -31.48 -10.40
N GLN A 454 -0.53 -31.71 -9.78
CA GLN A 454 -1.24 -30.66 -9.04
C GLN A 454 -0.45 -30.20 -7.81
N ARG A 455 0.24 -31.12 -7.11
CA ARG A 455 1.12 -30.77 -5.98
C ARG A 455 2.32 -29.96 -6.44
N GLU A 456 2.94 -30.31 -7.56
CA GLU A 456 4.04 -29.54 -8.16
C GLU A 456 3.57 -28.16 -8.61
N GLU A 457 2.42 -28.06 -9.27
CA GLU A 457 1.82 -26.79 -9.69
C GLU A 457 1.52 -25.90 -8.49
N ASN A 458 0.91 -26.46 -7.43
CA ASN A 458 0.66 -25.74 -6.19
C ASN A 458 1.97 -25.27 -5.53
N ALA A 459 2.99 -26.13 -5.47
CA ALA A 459 4.30 -25.76 -4.93
C ALA A 459 4.97 -24.62 -5.74
N GLN A 460 4.86 -24.66 -7.07
CA GLN A 460 5.35 -23.59 -7.94
C GLN A 460 4.58 -22.28 -7.73
N ARG A 461 3.24 -22.34 -7.61
CA ARG A 461 2.39 -21.19 -7.32
C ARG A 461 2.72 -20.58 -5.96
N GLU A 462 2.91 -21.40 -4.93
CA GLU A 462 3.32 -20.96 -3.59
C GLU A 462 4.72 -20.34 -3.61
N ALA A 463 5.69 -20.96 -4.30
CA ALA A 463 7.04 -20.42 -4.45
C ALA A 463 7.02 -19.06 -5.18
N TYR A 464 6.24 -18.94 -6.25
CA TYR A 464 6.04 -17.68 -6.96
C TYR A 464 5.40 -16.62 -6.05
N ARG A 465 4.35 -16.99 -5.31
CA ARG A 465 3.69 -16.11 -4.35
C ARG A 465 4.67 -15.61 -3.29
N LEU A 466 5.48 -16.48 -2.70
CA LEU A 466 6.50 -16.12 -1.72
C LEU A 466 7.57 -15.20 -2.31
N HIS A 467 8.03 -15.46 -3.55
CA HIS A 467 8.97 -14.59 -4.24
C HIS A 467 8.40 -13.18 -4.45
N VAL A 468 7.16 -13.08 -4.95
CA VAL A 468 6.46 -11.80 -5.13
C VAL A 468 6.32 -11.06 -3.80
N ILE A 469 5.97 -11.76 -2.71
CA ILE A 469 5.87 -11.16 -1.37
C ILE A 469 7.23 -10.64 -0.90
N GLN A 470 8.31 -11.39 -1.07
CA GLN A 470 9.65 -10.96 -0.68
C GLN A 470 10.13 -9.74 -1.48
N GLU A 471 9.87 -9.70 -2.78
CA GLU A 471 10.20 -8.57 -3.64
C GLU A 471 9.38 -7.33 -3.26
N ALA A 472 8.08 -7.49 -3.05
CA ALA A 472 7.20 -6.43 -2.57
C ALA A 472 7.63 -5.90 -1.19
N ARG A 473 8.06 -6.80 -0.30
CA ARG A 473 8.57 -6.44 1.03
C ARG A 473 9.84 -5.61 0.94
N LYS A 474 10.79 -5.99 0.08
CA LYS A 474 12.02 -5.21 -0.20
C LYS A 474 11.68 -3.83 -0.73
N ARG A 475 10.81 -3.75 -1.74
CA ARG A 475 10.38 -2.48 -2.33
C ARG A 475 9.69 -1.57 -1.32
N LEU A 476 8.80 -2.10 -0.49
CA LEU A 476 8.13 -1.34 0.56
C LEU A 476 9.15 -0.80 1.58
N LEU A 477 10.10 -1.63 2.00
CA LEU A 477 11.16 -1.21 2.90
C LEU A 477 12.06 -0.11 2.28
N GLU A 478 12.39 -0.20 0.99
CA GLU A 478 13.17 0.81 0.26
C GLU A 478 12.46 2.17 0.21
N GLU A 479 11.17 2.19 -0.14
CA GLU A 479 10.38 3.42 -0.24
C GLU A 479 10.25 4.15 1.12
N HIS A 480 10.22 3.37 2.20
CA HIS A 480 10.10 3.90 3.56
C HIS A 480 11.44 4.12 4.27
N ALA A 481 12.54 3.56 3.75
CA ALA A 481 13.88 3.69 4.32
C ALA A 481 14.34 5.16 4.42
N ALA A 482 14.12 5.93 3.36
CA ALA A 482 14.47 7.36 3.32
C ALA A 482 13.71 8.21 4.34
N LYS A 483 12.50 7.77 4.73
CA LYS A 483 11.57 8.58 5.52
C LYS A 483 11.61 8.24 7.02
N LEU A 484 12.00 7.02 7.37
CA LEU A 484 11.98 6.48 8.74
C LEU A 484 13.36 6.41 9.40
N GLU A 485 14.33 7.19 8.93
CA GLU A 485 15.67 7.27 9.51
C GLU A 485 15.64 7.38 11.05
N GLY A 486 16.32 6.47 11.74
CA GLY A 486 16.41 6.42 13.20
C GLY A 486 15.18 5.90 13.95
N TYR A 487 14.01 5.77 13.29
CA TYR A 487 12.73 5.41 13.93
C TYR A 487 12.18 4.07 13.46
N VAL A 488 13.05 3.13 13.08
CA VAL A 488 12.65 1.84 12.49
C VAL A 488 12.41 0.80 13.57
N PRO A 489 11.23 0.15 13.61
CA PRO A 489 10.95 -0.89 14.60
C PRO A 489 11.71 -2.18 14.30
N ASN A 490 12.31 -2.80 15.32
CA ASN A 490 13.06 -4.06 15.19
C ASN A 490 12.22 -5.21 14.60
N LYS A 491 10.89 -5.19 14.75
CA LYS A 491 9.98 -6.21 14.20
C LYS A 491 9.68 -6.05 12.71
N ALA A 492 10.18 -5.02 12.04
CA ALA A 492 9.95 -4.80 10.61
C ALA A 492 10.72 -5.80 9.72
N PHE A 493 11.78 -6.42 10.24
CA PHE A 493 12.68 -7.27 9.46
C PHE A 493 12.48 -8.75 9.82
N GLY A 494 12.31 -9.58 8.80
CA GLY A 494 12.23 -11.04 8.98
C GLY A 494 13.62 -11.67 8.93
N ASN A 495 14.47 -11.15 8.04
CA ASN A 495 15.81 -11.66 7.79
C ASN A 495 16.88 -10.57 7.94
N LYS A 496 18.11 -10.98 8.27
CA LYS A 496 19.27 -10.07 8.36
C LYS A 496 19.57 -9.36 7.02
N GLU A 497 19.36 -10.04 5.91
CA GLU A 497 19.55 -9.47 4.57
C GLU A 497 18.60 -8.30 4.28
N GLU A 498 17.34 -8.38 4.77
CA GLU A 498 16.37 -7.28 4.63
C GLU A 498 16.82 -6.04 5.40
N TYR A 499 17.39 -6.24 6.58
CA TYR A 499 17.94 -5.17 7.40
C TYR A 499 19.14 -4.49 6.74
N GLU A 500 20.09 -5.27 6.20
CA GLU A 500 21.23 -4.72 5.46
C GLU A 500 20.80 -3.98 4.20
N HIS A 501 19.82 -4.52 3.47
CA HIS A 501 19.26 -3.85 2.29
C HIS A 501 18.61 -2.52 2.66
N PHE A 502 17.82 -2.51 3.74
CA PHE A 502 17.20 -1.30 4.27
C PHE A 502 18.25 -0.26 4.68
N GLN A 503 19.32 -0.64 5.38
CA GLN A 503 20.39 0.29 5.74
C GLN A 503 21.08 0.88 4.51
N ARG A 504 21.36 0.07 3.49
CA ARG A 504 21.94 0.55 2.22
C ARG A 504 21.00 1.51 1.50
N ALA A 505 19.71 1.19 1.43
CA ALA A 505 18.70 2.06 0.82
C ALA A 505 18.56 3.39 1.57
N ALA A 506 18.55 3.36 2.92
CA ALA A 506 18.55 4.56 3.75
C ALA A 506 19.80 5.43 3.52
N ALA A 507 21.00 4.82 3.49
CA ALA A 507 22.26 5.52 3.24
C ALA A 507 22.33 6.12 1.82
N GLN A 508 21.82 5.41 0.81
CA GLN A 508 21.73 5.92 -0.56
C GLN A 508 20.75 7.10 -0.65
N ALA A 509 19.59 7.01 0.00
CA ALA A 509 18.63 8.10 0.03
C ALA A 509 19.18 9.35 0.73
N GLN A 510 19.93 9.19 1.82
CA GLN A 510 20.65 10.29 2.48
C GLN A 510 21.68 10.93 1.56
N TYR A 511 22.47 10.11 0.85
CA TYR A 511 23.44 10.62 -0.11
C TYR A 511 22.74 11.41 -1.23
N GLN A 512 21.59 10.95 -1.72
CA GLN A 512 20.81 11.69 -2.71
C GLN A 512 20.20 12.99 -2.16
N GLN A 513 19.62 12.97 -0.95
CA GLN A 513 19.07 14.17 -0.32
C GLN A 513 20.14 15.21 -0.02
N THR A 514 21.32 14.79 0.44
CA THR A 514 22.46 15.69 0.67
C THR A 514 23.00 16.27 -0.63
N GLN A 515 23.08 15.47 -1.71
CA GLN A 515 23.44 15.98 -3.04
C GLN A 515 22.42 16.99 -3.59
N GLN A 516 21.12 16.72 -3.44
CA GLN A 516 20.06 17.67 -3.82
C GLN A 516 20.13 18.96 -3.00
N ARG A 517 20.33 18.85 -1.67
CA ARG A 517 20.46 20.01 -0.78
C ARG A 517 21.71 20.84 -1.09
N ASN A 518 22.82 20.20 -1.45
CA ASN A 518 24.06 20.88 -1.87
C ASN A 518 23.89 21.55 -3.25
N HIS A 519 23.11 20.95 -4.15
CA HIS A 519 22.76 21.54 -5.44
C HIS A 519 21.87 22.78 -5.29
N ASP A 520 20.82 22.69 -4.45
CA ASP A 520 19.91 23.81 -4.17
C ASP A 520 20.58 24.96 -3.39
N GLN A 521 21.61 24.67 -2.58
CA GLN A 521 22.41 25.69 -1.90
C GLN A 521 23.54 26.27 -2.75
N GLY A 522 23.64 25.92 -4.04
CA GLY A 522 24.62 26.48 -4.99
C GLY A 522 26.08 26.13 -4.68
N GLN A 523 26.35 25.15 -3.81
CA GLN A 523 27.70 24.70 -3.52
C GLN A 523 28.13 23.68 -4.58
N ARG A 524 28.97 24.10 -5.53
CA ARG A 524 29.64 23.16 -6.44
C ARG A 524 30.42 22.15 -5.61
N PRO A 525 30.39 20.84 -5.96
CA PRO A 525 31.18 19.84 -5.26
C PRO A 525 32.66 20.24 -5.36
N THR A 526 33.28 20.52 -4.22
CA THR A 526 34.72 20.70 -4.15
C THR A 526 35.36 19.36 -4.50
N ASN A 527 35.88 19.25 -5.73
CA ASN A 527 36.75 18.16 -6.12
C ASN A 527 37.94 18.16 -5.16
N GLY A 528 37.87 17.29 -4.15
CA GLY A 528 38.95 17.03 -3.21
C GLY A 528 40.16 16.55 -3.99
N ARG A 529 41.14 17.44 -4.16
CA ARG A 529 42.50 17.10 -4.54
C ARG A 529 43.01 16.18 -3.43
N ALA A 530 43.09 14.89 -3.72
CA ALA A 530 43.82 13.93 -2.90
C ALA A 530 45.27 14.41 -2.82
N ILE A 531 45.65 14.94 -1.65
CA ILE A 531 47.05 15.12 -1.28
C ILE A 531 47.57 13.72 -0.97
N ILE A 532 48.34 13.18 -1.90
CA ILE A 532 49.15 11.98 -1.70
C ILE A 532 50.30 12.41 -0.76
N TYR A 533 50.36 11.80 0.42
CA TYR A 533 51.58 11.67 1.23
C TYR A 533 51.86 10.18 1.43
#